data_AF-A0A539DSS7-F1
#
_entry.id   AF-A0A539DSS7-F1
#
_cell.length_a   1.000
_cell.length_b   1.000
_cell.length_c   1.000
_cell.angle_alpha   90.00
_cell.angle_beta   90.00
_cell.angle_gamma   90.00
#
_symmetry.space_group_name_H-M   'P 1'
#
loop_
_entity.id
_entity.type
_entity.pdbx_description
1 polymer ?
#
loop_
_entity_poly.entity_id
_entity_poly.type
_entity_poly.pdbx_seq_one_letter_code
_entity_poly.pdbx_strand_id
1 'polypeptide(L)' 'AFDEAVADGRGVATVDGRMIENLHVANAHRALAVAAAIAAIS' A
#
# COMPACT_ATOMS: atom_id res chain seq x y z
N ALA A 1 -4.68 3.45 -7.00
CA ALA A 1 -3.65 2.62 -7.68
C ALA A 1 -3.88 1.12 -7.46
N PHE A 2 -3.62 0.55 -6.27
CA PHE A 2 -3.87 -0.89 -6.06
C PHE A 2 -5.37 -1.24 -5.99
N ASP A 3 -6.18 -0.44 -5.29
CA ASP A 3 -7.63 -0.67 -5.21
C ASP A 3 -8.32 -0.62 -6.58
N GLU A 4 -7.84 0.25 -7.47
CA GLU A 4 -8.27 0.33 -8.87
C GLU A 4 -7.88 -0.94 -9.64
N ALA A 5 -6.65 -1.43 -9.45
CA ALA A 5 -6.23 -2.69 -10.04
C ALA A 5 -7.12 -3.86 -9.56
N VAL A 6 -7.47 -3.90 -8.27
CA VAL A 6 -8.39 -4.90 -7.71
C VAL A 6 -9.80 -4.77 -8.32
N ALA A 7 -10.31 -3.55 -8.47
CA ALA A 7 -11.62 -3.31 -9.09
C ALA A 7 -11.65 -3.80 -10.56
N ASP A 8 -10.53 -3.71 -11.27
CA ASP A 8 -10.36 -4.24 -12.63
C ASP A 8 -10.08 -5.76 -12.68
N GLY A 9 -10.11 -6.46 -11.53
CA GLY A 9 -9.81 -7.89 -11.43
C GLY A 9 -8.33 -8.24 -11.57
N ARG A 10 -7.42 -7.27 -11.43
CA ARG A 10 -5.96 -7.47 -11.49
C ARG A 10 -5.41 -7.72 -10.10
N GLY A 11 -4.50 -8.69 -9.97
CA GLY A 11 -3.81 -9.01 -8.71
C GLY A 11 -2.62 -8.10 -8.39
N VAL A 12 -2.22 -7.23 -9.33
CA VAL A 12 -1.06 -6.36 -9.23
C VAL A 12 -1.32 -4.99 -9.83
N ALA A 13 -0.63 -3.97 -9.33
CA ALA A 13 -0.59 -2.62 -9.90
C ALA A 13 0.86 -2.25 -10.28
N THR A 14 1.02 -1.34 -11.24
CA THR A 14 2.33 -0.75 -11.54
C THR A 14 2.43 0.63 -10.93
N VAL A 15 3.46 0.87 -10.11
CA VAL A 15 3.77 2.18 -9.53
C VAL A 15 5.24 2.47 -9.78
N ASP A 16 5.54 3.60 -10.43
CA ASP A 16 6.91 4.00 -10.81
C ASP A 16 7.69 2.89 -11.54
N GLY A 17 7.02 2.19 -12.45
CA GLY A 17 7.58 1.09 -13.23
C GLY A 17 7.81 -0.21 -12.43
N ARG A 18 7.38 -0.29 -11.17
CA ARG A 18 7.50 -1.48 -10.32
C ARG A 18 6.16 -2.16 -10.10
N MET A 19 6.18 -3.49 -10.01
CA MET A 19 5.02 -4.31 -9.69
C MET A 19 4.72 -4.24 -8.18
N ILE A 20 3.48 -3.91 -7.85
CA ILE A 20 2.94 -3.85 -6.49
C ILE A 20 1.85 -4.92 -6.38
N GLU A 21 1.89 -5.68 -5.29
CA GLU A 21 0.95 -6.76 -5.00
C GLU A 21 0.38 -6.54 -3.59
N ASN A 22 -0.57 -7.39 -3.17
CA ASN A 22 -1.24 -7.23 -1.87
C ASN A 22 -0.25 -7.15 -0.68
N LEU A 23 0.84 -7.93 -0.71
CA LEU A 23 1.87 -7.89 0.35
C LEU A 23 2.56 -6.52 0.45
N HIS A 24 2.87 -5.90 -0.69
CA HIS A 24 3.45 -4.56 -0.73
C HIS A 24 2.50 -3.53 -0.10
N VAL A 25 1.20 -3.61 -0.40
CA VAL A 25 0.17 -2.72 0.15
C VAL A 25 0.03 -2.90 1.66
N ALA A 26 -0.04 -4.16 2.13
CA ALA A 26 -0.12 -4.46 3.56
C ALA A 26 1.09 -3.89 4.34
N ASN A 27 2.29 -3.98 3.76
CA ASN A 27 3.50 -3.40 4.34
C ASN A 27 3.44 -1.86 4.37
N ALA A 28 2.95 -1.22 3.31
CA ALA A 28 2.77 0.24 3.26
C ALA A 28 1.78 0.71 4.34
N HIS A 29 0.64 0.03 4.50
CA HIS A 29 -0.32 0.34 5.58
C HIS A 29 0.30 0.19 6.97
N ARG A 30 1.12 -0.84 7.20
CA ARG A 30 1.85 -1.01 8.47
C ARG A 30 2.79 0.16 8.73
N ALA A 31 3.55 0.59 7.73
CA ALA A 31 4.47 1.73 7.85
C ALA A 31 3.72 3.02 8.21
N LEU A 32 2.60 3.29 7.55
CA LEU A 32 1.73 4.43 7.86
C LEU A 32 1.16 4.36 9.28
N ALA A 33 0.71 3.19 9.74
CA ALA A 33 0.21 3.01 11.09
C ALA A 33 1.29 3.29 12.15
N VAL A 34 2.52 2.83 11.92
CA VAL A 34 3.67 3.13 12.80
C VAL A 34 3.96 4.63 12.82
N ALA A 35 3.99 5.28 11.66
CA ALA A 35 4.20 6.72 11.57
C ALA A 35 3.10 7.51 12.29
N ALA A 36 1.83 7.10 12.15
CA ALA A 36 0.70 7.70 12.86
C ALA A 36 0.81 7.53 14.39
N ALA A 37 1.24 6.35 14.86
CA ALA A 37 1.45 6.11 16.28
C ALA A 37 2.56 7.00 16.87
N ILE A 38 3.66 7.21 16.13
CA ILE A 38 4.74 8.13 16.55
C ILE A 38 4.23 9.58 16.62
N ALA A 39 3.47 10.01 15.60
CA ALA A 39 2.91 11.36 15.54
C ALA A 39 1.90 11.63 16.68
N ALA A 40 1.22 10.61 17.19
CA ALA A 40 0.24 10.76 18.27
C ALA A 40 0.88 10.99 19.66
N ILE A 41 2.17 10.72 19.83
CA ILE A 41 2.90 10.86 21.10
C ILE A 41 4.01 11.91 21.08
N SER A 42 4.17 12.60 19.93
CA SER A 42 5.12 13.71 19.75
C SER A 42 4.40 15.04 19.87
#